data_AF-A0A7Y4X2Q6-F1
#
_entry.id   AF-A0A7Y4X2Q6-F1
#
_cell.length_a   1.000
_cell.length_b   1.000
_cell.length_c   1.000
_cell.angle_alpha   90.00
_cell.angle_beta   90.00
_cell.angle_gamma   90.00
#
_symmetry.space_group_name_H-M   'P 1'
#
loop_
_entity.id
_entity.type
_entity.pdbx_description
1 polymer ?
#
loop_
_entity_poly.entity_id
_entity_poly.type
_entity_poly.pdbx_seq_one_letter_code
_entity_poly.pdbx_strand_id
1 'polypeptide(L)'
;MLKNMKLSTRLGAGFAIVVLLMSLIVATGLYGVGELQKRLDDIVNDNLTKMHALYQMSDAVNNLEGIIANTVVTGAGDESQQQKILQSIKDTEAIYEKALKNIQGEKTAADEEDLLDKEAVTLKQLAVAAAGAHQINERVISLVFAGQQAEARGLYTKEAFPLNIRWQTTLKDLLAVHEEDNRIDSDAARELSETMPVLLLSISAVTIILALIIGIWLTRSLTRRITPMVEFAGQMALGEFPVPLMMHSQDEVGQLSESLNALRSSFLSVMQQTQRIARGEYTVAITPRSEKDELVIAFAGLTDALRQTTARNQQENWIRTGQTEFNDRLRGETDLIALAQNALTFLAEYVNAQVGALYLREEDESLHMVGSYAYTRRKNLVNVFRLGEGLVGQAALEKKPIVVTNVPDDYITISSGVGESIPSSLVVIPLIDREVVEGVLELGSFHPLTEASLTLFSHLTGMLASVLNAARSRAQVEKLLRTTQAQAEELQTQQAALQATNARLEDRGRERPKPSPPSEPCRRFSRTRLSSRWCPHRDWRAATWASC
;
A
#
# COMPACT_ATOMS: atom_id res chain seq x y z
N MET A 1 31.27 -1.85 18.53
CA MET A 1 30.03 -1.36 19.18
C MET A 1 29.28 -0.29 18.37
N LEU A 2 29.92 0.80 17.93
CA LEU A 2 29.21 1.93 17.29
C LEU A 2 28.42 1.61 16.00
N LYS A 3 28.68 0.52 15.27
CA LYS A 3 28.06 0.23 13.96
C LYS A 3 26.59 -0.23 14.04
N ASN A 4 26.18 -0.81 15.17
CA ASN A 4 24.86 -1.45 15.36
C ASN A 4 23.95 -0.67 16.33
N MET A 5 24.35 0.55 16.71
CA MET A 5 23.51 1.40 17.54
C MET A 5 22.38 1.98 16.71
N LYS A 6 21.19 2.07 17.30
CA LYS A 6 20.04 2.79 16.73
C LYS A 6 20.43 4.20 16.30
N LEU A 7 19.80 4.68 15.23
CA LEU A 7 20.07 6.01 14.69
C LEU A 7 19.87 7.10 15.75
N SER A 8 18.79 7.00 16.52
CA SER A 8 18.46 7.89 17.63
C SER A 8 19.55 7.94 18.70
N THR A 9 20.09 6.78 19.08
CA THR A 9 21.15 6.70 20.10
C THR A 9 22.47 7.31 19.61
N ARG A 10 22.80 7.15 18.32
CA ARG A 10 24.01 7.77 17.74
C ARG A 10 23.88 9.28 17.66
N LEU A 11 22.72 9.77 17.22
CA LEU A 11 22.44 11.21 17.16
C LEU A 11 22.49 11.82 18.57
N GLY A 12 21.80 11.17 19.52
CA GLY A 12 21.76 11.59 20.93
C GLY A 12 23.14 11.62 21.56
N ALA A 13 23.99 10.62 21.33
CA ALA A 13 25.36 10.62 21.84
C ALA A 13 26.20 11.79 21.27
N GLY A 14 26.07 12.10 19.97
CA GLY A 14 26.75 13.23 19.35
C GLY A 14 26.34 14.58 19.96
N PHE A 15 25.03 14.80 20.12
CA PHE A 15 24.51 16.02 20.77
C PHE A 15 24.88 16.09 22.25
N ALA A 16 24.85 14.97 22.99
CA ALA A 16 25.21 14.93 24.40
C ALA A 16 26.66 15.36 24.63
N ILE A 17 27.59 14.95 23.76
CA ILE A 17 28.99 15.38 23.83
C ILE A 17 29.11 16.90 23.66
N VAL A 18 28.41 17.48 22.67
CA VAL A 18 28.44 18.93 22.44
C VAL A 18 27.84 19.68 23.63
N VAL A 19 26.70 19.22 24.17
CA VAL A 19 26.07 19.83 25.35
C VAL A 19 26.99 19.77 26.57
N LEU A 20 27.65 18.63 26.83
CA LEU A 20 28.59 18.51 27.94
C LEU A 20 29.77 19.49 27.82
N LEU A 21 30.31 19.68 26.61
CA LEU A 21 31.37 20.65 26.36
C LEU A 21 30.89 22.09 26.53
N MET A 22 29.67 22.41 26.08
CA MET A 22 29.06 23.73 26.31
C MET A 22 28.83 23.99 27.80
N SER A 23 28.34 23.00 28.55
CA SER A 23 28.19 23.10 30.01
C SER A 23 29.52 23.32 30.71
N LEU A 24 30.59 22.66 30.25
CA LEU A 24 31.94 22.86 30.77
C LEU A 24 32.42 24.31 30.55
N ILE A 25 32.23 24.87 29.34
CA ILE A 25 32.56 26.28 29.04
C ILE A 25 31.84 27.21 30.02
N VAL A 26 30.53 27.03 30.19
CA VAL A 26 29.72 27.85 31.11
C VAL A 26 30.21 27.73 32.54
N ALA A 27 30.47 26.50 33.02
CA ALA A 27 30.96 26.27 34.38
C ALA A 27 32.32 26.95 34.63
N THR A 28 33.26 26.83 33.69
CA THR A 28 34.57 27.49 33.78
C THR A 28 34.47 29.01 33.73
N GLY A 29 33.56 29.55 32.92
CA GLY A 29 33.34 31.00 32.83
C GLY A 29 32.73 31.57 34.12
N LEU A 30 31.73 30.89 34.69
CA LEU A 30 31.11 31.29 35.96
C LEU A 30 32.12 31.21 37.12
N TYR A 31 32.96 30.18 37.15
CA TYR A 31 34.04 30.06 38.14
C TYR A 31 35.04 31.23 38.02
N GLY A 32 35.51 31.53 36.80
CA GLY A 32 36.46 32.63 36.57
C GLY A 32 35.90 33.99 36.95
N VAL A 33 34.62 34.28 36.64
CA VAL A 33 33.96 35.53 37.06
C VAL A 33 33.79 35.61 38.58
N GLY A 34 33.41 34.50 39.23
CA GLY A 34 33.25 34.47 40.68
C GLY A 34 34.55 34.69 41.43
N GLU A 35 35.65 34.06 40.99
CA GLU A 35 36.97 34.26 41.59
C GLU A 35 37.49 35.68 41.35
N LEU A 36 37.25 36.26 40.17
CA LEU A 36 37.62 37.65 39.87
C LEU A 36 36.86 38.64 40.77
N GLN A 37 35.55 38.43 40.96
CA GLN A 37 34.74 39.25 41.85
C GLN A 37 35.25 39.19 43.30
N LYS A 38 35.61 38.00 43.78
CA LYS A 38 36.17 37.83 45.13
C LYS A 38 37.46 38.63 45.31
N ARG A 39 38.42 38.50 44.38
CA ARG A 39 39.69 39.26 44.44
C ARG A 39 39.48 40.77 44.37
N LEU A 40 38.55 41.23 43.53
CA LEU A 40 38.22 42.66 43.46
C LEU A 40 37.56 43.16 44.75
N ASP A 41 36.76 42.33 45.42
CA ASP A 41 36.16 42.65 46.71
C ASP A 41 37.24 42.78 47.80
N ASP A 42 38.18 41.83 47.86
CA ASP A 42 39.32 41.86 48.79
C ASP A 42 40.21 43.11 48.56
N ILE A 43 40.47 43.48 47.31
CA ILE A 43 41.20 44.70 46.94
C ILE A 43 40.46 45.96 47.39
N VAL A 44 39.19 46.12 47.00
CA VAL A 44 38.45 47.38 47.12
C VAL A 44 37.86 47.57 48.50
N ASN A 45 37.25 46.52 49.06
CA ASN A 45 36.45 46.63 50.27
C ASN A 45 37.22 46.21 51.54
N ASP A 46 38.27 45.38 51.42
CA ASP A 46 39.13 45.02 52.56
C ASP A 46 40.45 45.82 52.56
N ASN A 47 41.39 45.50 51.67
CA ASN A 47 42.75 46.04 51.68
C ASN A 47 42.80 47.57 51.53
N LEU A 48 42.10 48.15 50.54
CA LEU A 48 42.05 49.61 50.35
C LEU A 48 41.41 50.33 51.53
N THR A 49 40.38 49.75 52.15
CA THR A 49 39.73 50.31 53.35
C THR A 49 40.70 50.34 54.54
N LYS A 50 41.41 49.22 54.79
CA LYS A 50 42.42 49.12 55.86
C LYS A 50 43.60 50.07 55.62
N MET A 51 44.11 50.16 54.40
CA MET A 51 45.17 51.13 54.05
C MET A 51 44.71 52.58 54.29
N HIS A 52 43.48 52.93 53.91
CA HIS A 52 42.94 54.27 54.19
C HIS A 52 42.90 54.56 55.70
N ALA A 53 42.48 53.60 56.53
CA ALA A 53 42.50 53.73 57.98
C ALA A 53 43.93 53.87 58.53
N LEU A 54 44.90 53.13 57.99
CA LEU A 54 46.31 53.25 58.39
C LEU A 54 46.91 54.63 58.05
N TYR A 55 46.55 55.21 56.91
CA TYR A 55 46.93 56.59 56.60
C TYR A 55 46.32 57.59 57.61
N GLN A 56 45.03 57.44 57.97
CA GLN A 56 44.40 58.28 58.99
C GLN A 56 45.08 58.14 60.36
N MET A 57 45.48 56.92 60.74
CA MET A 57 46.24 56.68 61.96
C MET A 57 47.62 57.32 61.91
N SER A 58 48.34 57.16 60.81
CA SER A 58 49.65 57.79 60.59
C SER A 58 49.56 59.31 60.69
N ASP A 59 48.56 59.92 60.04
CA ASP A 59 48.31 61.36 60.10
C ASP A 59 47.97 61.82 61.52
N ALA A 60 47.15 61.05 62.26
CA ALA A 60 46.83 61.34 63.65
C ALA A 60 48.09 61.29 64.55
N VAL A 61 48.95 60.28 64.38
CA VAL A 61 50.20 60.17 65.15
C VAL A 61 51.16 61.32 64.83
N ASN A 62 51.32 61.68 63.55
CA ASN A 62 52.13 62.83 63.14
C ASN A 62 51.61 64.14 63.75
N ASN A 63 50.29 64.34 63.76
CA ASN A 63 49.66 65.52 64.34
C ASN A 63 49.83 65.55 65.86
N LEU A 64 49.64 64.42 66.54
CA LEU A 64 49.83 64.28 67.99
C LEU A 64 51.28 64.60 68.38
N GLU A 65 52.25 64.06 67.65
CA GLU A 65 53.66 64.39 67.85
C GLU A 65 53.93 65.88 67.67
N GLY A 66 53.37 66.50 66.62
CA GLY A 66 53.48 67.94 66.38
C GLY A 66 52.91 68.79 67.52
N ILE A 67 51.75 68.41 68.07
CA ILE A 67 51.12 69.08 69.21
C ILE A 67 52.03 68.98 70.45
N ILE A 68 52.53 67.78 70.77
CA ILE A 68 53.38 67.55 71.94
C ILE A 68 54.72 68.28 71.79
N ALA A 69 55.38 68.16 70.62
CA ALA A 69 56.65 68.83 70.33
C ALA A 69 56.51 70.34 70.48
N ASN A 70 55.46 70.93 69.90
CA ASN A 70 55.19 72.36 70.01
C ASN A 70 54.96 72.76 71.47
N THR A 71 54.15 71.99 72.22
CA THR A 71 53.89 72.23 73.65
C THR A 71 55.16 72.18 74.50
N VAL A 72 56.08 71.24 74.22
CA VAL A 72 57.40 71.15 74.87
C VAL A 72 58.32 72.32 74.51
N VAL A 73 58.11 72.97 73.36
CA VAL A 73 58.91 74.14 72.95
C VAL A 73 58.32 75.45 73.50
N THR A 74 57.00 75.64 73.39
CA THR A 74 56.32 76.88 73.77
C THR A 74 55.98 76.97 75.26
N GLY A 75 55.93 75.85 75.95
CA GLY A 75 55.47 75.77 77.34
C GLY A 75 53.96 75.70 77.48
N ALA A 76 53.49 75.56 78.72
CA ALA A 76 52.08 75.32 79.04
C ALA A 76 51.14 76.47 78.68
N GLY A 77 51.65 77.71 78.69
CA GLY A 77 50.84 78.91 78.47
C GLY A 77 49.76 79.11 79.53
N ASP A 78 48.74 79.90 79.20
CA ASP A 78 47.59 80.17 80.06
C ASP A 78 46.61 78.98 80.11
N GLU A 79 45.74 78.93 81.13
CA GLU A 79 44.76 77.84 81.32
C GLU A 79 43.88 77.59 80.08
N SER A 80 43.51 78.65 79.35
CA SER A 80 42.78 78.55 78.08
C SER A 80 43.58 77.87 76.97
N GLN A 81 44.90 78.06 76.93
CA GLN A 81 45.79 77.41 75.96
C GLN A 81 45.99 75.94 76.31
N GLN A 82 46.16 75.61 77.60
CA GLN A 82 46.23 74.23 78.09
C GLN A 82 44.97 73.43 77.72
N GLN A 83 43.78 74.03 77.91
CA GLN A 83 42.53 73.37 77.56
C GLN A 83 42.40 73.12 76.06
N LYS A 84 42.87 74.05 75.21
CA LYS A 84 42.92 73.85 73.75
C LYS A 84 43.87 72.73 73.35
N ILE A 85 45.05 72.66 73.95
CA ILE A 85 46.03 71.58 73.71
C ILE A 85 45.42 70.23 74.07
N LEU A 86 44.82 70.11 75.26
CA LEU A 86 44.15 68.88 75.70
C LEU A 86 42.98 68.50 74.78
N GLN A 87 42.21 69.47 74.29
CA GLN A 87 41.13 69.18 73.34
C GLN A 87 41.69 68.68 72.00
N SER A 88 42.73 69.32 71.45
CA SER A 88 43.36 68.88 70.20
C SER A 88 43.99 67.48 70.30
N ILE A 89 44.56 67.14 71.45
CA ILE A 89 45.06 65.78 71.74
C ILE A 89 43.89 64.80 71.71
N LYS A 90 42.82 65.06 72.46
CA LYS A 90 41.62 64.19 72.49
C LYS A 90 40.98 64.00 71.12
N ASP A 91 40.86 65.08 70.35
CA ASP A 91 40.29 65.02 68.99
C ASP A 91 41.16 64.14 68.07
N THR A 92 42.49 64.25 68.20
CA THR A 92 43.44 63.46 67.41
C THR A 92 43.44 61.98 67.82
N GLU A 93 43.40 61.70 69.13
CA GLU A 93 43.27 60.34 69.67
C GLU A 93 41.94 59.69 69.24
N ALA A 94 40.84 60.45 69.21
CA ALA A 94 39.55 59.94 68.73
C ALA A 94 39.59 59.56 67.23
N ILE A 95 40.33 60.30 66.40
CA ILE A 95 40.54 59.94 64.99
C ILE A 95 41.34 58.63 64.89
N TYR A 96 42.43 58.51 65.66
CA TYR A 96 43.26 57.31 65.71
C TYR A 96 42.45 56.09 66.15
N GLU A 97 41.70 56.19 67.25
CA GLU A 97 40.87 55.09 67.78
C GLU A 97 39.77 54.67 66.80
N LYS A 98 39.12 55.64 66.14
CA LYS A 98 38.10 55.36 65.13
C LYS A 98 38.71 54.59 63.94
N ALA A 99 39.87 55.01 63.47
CA ALA A 99 40.56 54.33 62.37
C ALA A 99 41.08 52.95 62.78
N LEU A 100 41.63 52.80 64.00
CA LEU A 100 42.04 51.51 64.56
C LEU A 100 40.87 50.53 64.64
N LYS A 101 39.69 50.99 65.09
CA LYS A 101 38.47 50.18 65.15
C LYS A 101 38.02 49.71 63.75
N ASN A 102 38.23 50.52 62.71
CA ASN A 102 37.91 50.12 61.34
C ASN A 102 38.81 48.98 60.83
N ILE A 103 40.06 48.88 61.31
CA ILE A 103 40.99 47.81 60.93
C ILE A 103 40.73 46.52 61.72
N GLN A 104 40.54 46.64 63.03
CA GLN A 104 40.28 45.49 63.90
C GLN A 104 38.87 44.90 63.73
N GLY A 105 37.95 45.66 63.10
CA GLY A 105 36.53 45.33 63.03
C GLY A 105 35.85 45.33 64.42
N GLU A 106 34.60 44.85 64.50
CA GLU A 106 33.93 44.54 65.77
C GLU A 106 34.38 43.21 66.40
N LYS A 107 35.43 42.58 65.86
CA LYS A 107 35.91 41.29 66.35
C LYS A 107 36.61 41.47 67.69
N THR A 108 35.94 41.01 68.75
CA THR A 108 36.51 40.86 70.09
C THR A 108 37.74 39.93 70.05
N ALA A 109 38.70 40.20 70.93
CA ALA A 109 40.01 39.56 71.08
C ALA A 109 40.04 38.02 71.31
N ALA A 110 38.99 37.28 70.99
CA ALA A 110 38.87 35.84 71.24
C ALA A 110 39.24 34.94 70.03
N ASP A 111 39.37 35.48 68.82
CA ASP A 111 39.77 34.71 67.61
C ASP A 111 41.29 34.83 67.38
N GLU A 112 42.08 34.52 68.40
CA GLU A 112 43.51 34.88 68.53
C GLU A 112 44.50 33.76 68.12
N GLU A 113 44.08 32.81 67.28
CA GLU A 113 44.81 31.54 67.10
C GLU A 113 45.65 31.38 65.82
N ASP A 114 45.87 32.45 65.04
CA ASP A 114 46.87 32.40 63.95
C ASP A 114 48.03 33.37 64.18
N LEU A 115 49.03 32.90 64.94
CA LEU A 115 50.34 33.55 65.12
C LEU A 115 51.20 33.61 63.84
N LEU A 116 50.68 33.14 62.70
CA LEU A 116 51.36 33.11 61.41
C LEU A 116 50.98 34.27 60.48
N ASP A 117 49.94 35.03 60.82
CA ASP A 117 49.51 36.18 60.02
C ASP A 117 50.39 37.42 60.33
N LYS A 118 51.05 37.94 59.29
CA LYS A 118 51.89 39.14 59.37
C LYS A 118 51.08 40.35 59.82
N GLU A 119 49.80 40.44 59.45
CA GLU A 119 48.90 41.50 59.87
C GLU A 119 48.72 41.46 61.40
N ALA A 120 48.32 40.30 61.95
CA ALA A 120 48.08 40.09 63.38
C ALA A 120 49.32 40.35 64.25
N VAL A 121 50.50 39.90 63.80
CA VAL A 121 51.77 40.15 64.49
C VAL A 121 52.09 41.65 64.54
N THR A 122 51.92 42.36 63.42
CA THR A 122 52.24 43.79 63.32
C THR A 122 51.23 44.64 64.08
N LEU A 123 49.95 44.25 64.12
CA LEU A 123 48.91 44.86 64.97
C LEU A 123 49.24 44.75 66.46
N LYS A 124 49.76 43.60 66.93
CA LYS A 124 50.21 43.43 68.32
C LYS A 124 51.40 44.34 68.63
N GLN A 125 52.37 44.43 67.74
CA GLN A 125 53.51 45.35 67.89
C GLN A 125 53.04 46.81 67.91
N LEU A 126 52.05 47.15 67.09
CA LEU A 126 51.48 48.49 67.01
C LEU A 126 50.81 48.87 68.33
N ALA A 127 50.00 47.97 68.90
CA ALA A 127 49.34 48.19 70.18
C ALA A 127 50.35 48.44 71.32
N VAL A 128 51.44 47.66 71.35
CA VAL A 128 52.53 47.84 72.34
C VAL A 128 53.25 49.18 72.14
N ALA A 129 53.56 49.54 70.89
CA ALA A 129 54.22 50.81 70.58
C ALA A 129 53.33 52.02 70.92
N ALA A 130 52.04 51.95 70.59
CA ALA A 130 51.05 52.98 70.89
C ALA A 130 50.87 53.19 72.40
N ALA A 131 50.72 52.11 73.18
CA ALA A 131 50.57 52.20 74.63
C ALA A 131 51.80 52.80 75.31
N GLY A 132 53.00 52.41 74.87
CA GLY A 132 54.26 52.97 75.38
C GLY A 132 54.40 54.47 75.05
N ALA A 133 54.05 54.86 73.83
CA ALA A 133 54.04 56.26 73.40
C ALA A 133 53.01 57.11 74.16
N HIS A 134 51.79 56.62 74.33
CA HIS A 134 50.74 57.33 75.07
C HIS A 134 51.15 57.57 76.53
N GLN A 135 51.63 56.54 77.23
CA GLN A 135 52.05 56.65 78.63
C GLN A 135 53.17 57.68 78.85
N ILE A 136 54.17 57.72 77.96
CA ILE A 136 55.28 58.68 78.09
C ILE A 136 54.84 60.09 77.68
N ASN A 137 53.96 60.22 76.69
CA ASN A 137 53.44 61.50 76.21
C ASN A 137 52.59 62.19 77.29
N GLU A 138 51.72 61.46 77.99
CA GLU A 138 50.95 62.00 79.13
C GLU A 138 51.87 62.56 80.21
N ARG A 139 52.95 61.84 80.54
CA ARG A 139 53.96 62.30 81.50
C ARG A 139 54.64 63.59 81.02
N VAL A 140 55.05 63.65 79.75
CA VAL A 140 55.63 64.87 79.16
C VAL A 140 54.68 66.05 79.27
N ILE A 141 53.41 65.89 78.89
CA ILE A 141 52.39 66.95 78.96
C ILE A 141 52.18 67.40 80.42
N SER A 142 52.08 66.45 81.36
CA SER A 142 51.91 66.76 82.77
C SER A 142 53.07 67.58 83.36
N LEU A 143 54.31 67.29 82.95
CA LEU A 143 55.50 68.04 83.37
C LEU A 143 55.53 69.44 82.77
N VAL A 144 55.10 69.60 81.51
CA VAL A 144 54.95 70.93 80.90
C VAL A 144 53.93 71.75 81.69
N PHE A 145 52.75 71.18 82.00
CA PHE A 145 51.68 71.87 82.74
C PHE A 145 52.05 72.15 84.21
N ALA A 146 52.91 71.35 84.82
CA ALA A 146 53.49 71.60 86.14
C ALA A 146 54.59 72.69 86.14
N GLY A 147 54.90 73.28 84.98
CA GLY A 147 55.95 74.31 84.83
C GLY A 147 57.37 73.76 84.79
N GLN A 148 57.56 72.44 84.71
CA GLN A 148 58.86 71.76 84.73
C GLN A 148 59.43 71.59 83.31
N GLN A 149 59.62 72.70 82.59
CA GLN A 149 59.95 72.69 81.16
C GLN A 149 61.26 71.94 80.80
N ALA A 150 62.31 72.08 81.62
CA ALA A 150 63.60 71.45 81.37
C ALA A 150 63.53 69.92 81.50
N GLU A 151 62.77 69.43 82.47
CA GLU A 151 62.55 68.00 82.70
C GLU A 151 61.65 67.41 81.61
N ALA A 152 60.55 68.10 81.25
CA ALA A 152 59.69 67.72 80.14
C ALA A 152 60.45 67.60 78.81
N ARG A 153 61.34 68.55 78.51
CA ARG A 153 62.19 68.50 77.31
C ARG A 153 63.17 67.34 77.34
N GLY A 154 63.76 67.06 78.50
CA GLY A 154 64.64 65.91 78.69
C GLY A 154 63.92 64.58 78.48
N LEU A 155 62.75 64.42 79.09
CA LEU A 155 61.90 63.23 78.95
C LEU A 155 61.42 63.05 77.50
N TYR A 156 60.98 64.14 76.86
CA TYR A 156 60.53 64.10 75.48
C TYR A 156 61.65 63.68 74.52
N THR A 157 62.81 64.33 74.59
CA THR A 157 63.90 64.06 73.65
C THR A 157 64.56 62.69 73.83
N LYS A 158 64.67 62.20 75.07
CA LYS A 158 65.36 60.93 75.37
C LYS A 158 64.45 59.71 75.32
N GLU A 159 63.18 59.85 75.70
CA GLU A 159 62.27 58.70 75.87
C GLU A 159 61.04 58.82 74.96
N ALA A 160 60.33 59.94 74.96
CA ALA A 160 59.07 60.05 74.22
C ALA A 160 59.26 60.04 72.70
N PHE A 161 60.21 60.82 72.19
CA PHE A 161 60.48 60.93 70.76
C PHE A 161 60.87 59.58 70.14
N PRO A 162 61.82 58.78 70.68
CA PRO A 162 62.08 57.43 70.19
C PRO A 162 60.87 56.49 70.21
N LEU A 163 60.01 56.59 71.22
CA LEU A 163 58.78 55.78 71.30
C LEU A 163 57.73 56.20 70.27
N ASN A 164 57.57 57.49 70.01
CA ASN A 164 56.71 58.01 68.94
C ASN A 164 57.21 57.60 67.55
N ILE A 165 58.52 57.66 67.31
CA ILE A 165 59.13 57.13 66.08
C ILE A 165 58.83 55.63 65.94
N ARG A 166 58.99 54.83 67.00
CA ARG A 166 58.65 53.40 66.96
C ARG A 166 57.18 53.18 66.61
N TRP A 167 56.27 53.96 67.19
CA TRP A 167 54.84 53.90 66.87
C TRP A 167 54.58 54.18 65.38
N GLN A 168 55.19 55.21 64.81
CA GLN A 168 55.09 55.51 63.37
C GLN A 168 55.72 54.43 62.50
N THR A 169 56.87 53.87 62.89
CA THR A 169 57.52 52.80 62.14
C THR A 169 56.61 51.57 62.08
N THR A 170 56.00 51.17 63.19
CA THR A 170 55.10 50.00 63.19
C THR A 170 53.81 50.25 62.39
N LEU A 171 53.32 51.50 62.30
CA LEU A 171 52.23 51.84 61.38
C LEU A 171 52.65 51.69 59.91
N LYS A 172 53.86 52.12 59.56
CA LYS A 172 54.41 51.95 58.20
C LYS A 172 54.64 50.48 57.87
N ASP A 173 55.12 49.68 58.82
CA ASP A 173 55.29 48.24 58.65
C ASP A 173 53.95 47.56 58.37
N LEU A 174 52.88 47.94 59.09
CA LEU A 174 51.55 47.41 58.86
C LEU A 174 50.95 47.88 57.52
N LEU A 175 51.18 49.13 57.14
CA LEU A 175 50.80 49.64 55.82
C LEU A 175 51.49 48.85 54.70
N ALA A 176 52.78 48.54 54.85
CA ALA A 176 53.53 47.76 53.87
C ALA A 176 52.99 46.32 53.72
N VAL A 177 52.44 45.73 54.79
CA VAL A 177 51.75 44.42 54.71
C VAL A 177 50.53 44.52 53.79
N HIS A 178 49.65 45.50 53.99
CA HIS A 178 48.45 45.66 53.15
C HIS A 178 48.76 46.13 51.72
N GLU A 179 49.80 46.95 51.51
CA GLU A 179 50.26 47.30 50.17
C GLU A 179 50.75 46.06 49.41
N GLU A 180 51.44 45.15 50.09
CA GLU A 180 51.90 43.88 49.53
C GLU A 180 50.73 42.94 49.20
N ASP A 181 49.80 42.75 50.13
CA ASP A 181 48.61 41.90 49.92
C ASP A 181 47.74 42.43 48.77
N ASN A 182 47.51 43.74 48.73
CA ASN A 182 46.78 44.39 47.64
C ASN A 182 47.47 44.22 46.29
N ARG A 183 48.82 44.23 46.25
CA ARG A 183 49.58 43.95 45.03
C ARG A 183 49.41 42.50 44.59
N ILE A 184 49.50 41.54 45.51
CA ILE A 184 49.32 40.12 45.23
C ILE A 184 47.93 39.86 44.64
N ASP A 185 46.88 40.40 45.27
CA ASP A 185 45.52 40.20 44.77
C ASP A 185 45.27 40.91 43.44
N SER A 186 45.82 42.10 43.24
CA SER A 186 45.75 42.82 41.97
C SER A 186 46.45 42.05 40.84
N ASP A 187 47.64 41.52 41.09
CA ASP A 187 48.40 40.73 40.11
C ASP A 187 47.67 39.42 39.77
N ALA A 188 47.13 38.72 40.77
CA ALA A 188 46.34 37.51 40.57
C ALA A 188 45.02 37.79 39.82
N ALA A 189 44.32 38.89 40.13
CA ALA A 189 43.12 39.31 39.41
C ALA A 189 43.42 39.64 37.95
N ARG A 190 44.56 40.29 37.69
CA ARG A 190 45.04 40.57 36.34
C ARG A 190 45.38 39.31 35.57
N GLU A 191 46.13 38.39 36.17
CA GLU A 191 46.45 37.09 35.56
C GLU A 191 45.16 36.32 35.21
N LEU A 192 44.18 36.30 36.11
CA LEU A 192 42.90 35.66 35.86
C LEU A 192 42.13 36.33 34.70
N SER A 193 42.13 37.67 34.65
CA SER A 193 41.48 38.47 33.60
C SER A 193 42.12 38.27 32.22
N GLU A 194 43.44 38.04 32.17
CA GLU A 194 44.18 37.79 30.92
C GLU A 194 44.08 36.31 30.47
N THR A 195 44.12 35.35 31.40
CA THR A 195 44.18 33.91 31.09
C THR A 195 42.80 33.28 30.85
N MET A 196 41.77 33.66 31.62
CA MET A 196 40.43 33.05 31.52
C MET A 196 39.79 33.21 30.13
N PRO A 197 39.82 34.39 29.47
CA PRO A 197 39.29 34.53 28.12
C PRO A 197 40.00 33.65 27.11
N VAL A 198 41.33 33.51 27.19
CA VAL A 198 42.13 32.66 26.29
C VAL A 198 41.76 31.19 26.48
N LEU A 199 41.60 30.74 27.73
CA LEU A 199 41.14 29.39 28.04
C LEU A 199 39.74 29.12 27.49
N LEU A 200 38.78 30.03 27.72
CA LEU A 200 37.40 29.91 27.22
C LEU A 200 37.35 29.87 25.69
N LEU A 201 38.12 30.72 25.01
CA LEU A 201 38.24 30.72 23.55
C LEU A 201 38.85 29.42 23.03
N SER A 202 39.85 28.88 23.72
CA SER A 202 40.50 27.61 23.35
C SER A 202 39.52 26.44 23.46
N ILE A 203 38.78 26.33 24.58
CA ILE A 203 37.76 25.28 24.76
C ILE A 203 36.62 25.46 23.75
N SER A 204 36.21 26.69 23.46
CA SER A 204 35.19 26.99 22.45
C SER A 204 35.63 26.56 21.06
N ALA A 205 36.87 26.86 20.66
CA ALA A 205 37.41 26.44 19.38
C ALA A 205 37.46 24.91 19.25
N VAL A 206 37.92 24.20 20.29
CA VAL A 206 37.91 22.72 20.32
C VAL A 206 36.50 22.17 20.20
N THR A 207 35.54 22.77 20.90
CA THR A 207 34.12 22.35 20.88
C THR A 207 33.51 22.50 19.49
N ILE A 208 33.79 23.62 18.79
CA ILE A 208 33.32 23.86 17.42
C ILE A 208 33.93 22.85 16.45
N ILE A 209 35.24 22.61 16.55
CA ILE A 209 35.93 21.63 15.70
C ILE A 209 35.35 20.23 15.91
N LEU A 210 35.15 19.82 17.17
CA LEU A 210 34.59 18.51 17.47
C LEU A 210 33.14 18.39 16.97
N ALA A 211 32.32 19.44 17.15
CA ALA A 211 30.95 19.48 16.64
C ALA A 211 30.91 19.35 15.11
N LEU A 212 31.81 20.02 14.38
CA LEU A 212 31.95 19.87 12.92
C LEU A 212 32.37 18.45 12.52
N ILE A 213 33.35 17.87 13.20
CA ILE A 213 33.81 16.49 12.94
C ILE A 213 32.67 15.50 13.16
N ILE A 214 31.97 15.60 14.29
CA ILE A 214 30.83 14.74 14.62
C ILE A 214 29.71 14.93 13.59
N GLY A 215 29.38 16.18 13.22
CA GLY A 215 28.33 16.49 12.26
C GLY A 215 28.62 15.95 10.85
N ILE A 216 29.84 16.16 10.34
CA ILE A 216 30.27 15.63 9.04
C ILE A 216 30.29 14.10 9.07
N TRP A 217 30.81 13.50 10.15
CA TRP A 217 30.85 12.05 10.31
C TRP A 217 29.45 11.43 10.35
N LEU A 218 28.53 11.98 11.15
CA LEU A 218 27.14 11.54 11.23
C LEU A 218 26.46 11.64 9.87
N THR A 219 26.55 12.81 9.23
CA THR A 219 25.95 13.06 7.91
C THR A 219 26.45 12.05 6.88
N ARG A 220 27.78 11.91 6.72
CA ARG A 220 28.35 10.94 5.77
C ARG A 220 27.96 9.50 6.08
N SER A 221 27.90 9.14 7.36
CA SER A 221 27.52 7.79 7.78
C SER A 221 26.06 7.46 7.42
N LEU A 222 25.17 8.45 7.54
CA LEU A 222 23.74 8.30 7.28
C LEU A 222 23.45 8.30 5.78
N THR A 223 23.96 9.29 5.05
CA THR A 223 23.79 9.39 3.60
C THR A 223 24.29 8.11 2.91
N ARG A 224 25.46 7.60 3.28
CA ARG A 224 26.02 6.37 2.69
C ARG A 224 25.10 5.14 2.86
N ARG A 225 24.30 5.07 3.93
CA ARG A 225 23.39 3.93 4.18
C ARG A 225 22.01 4.12 3.55
N ILE A 226 21.55 5.37 3.41
CA ILE A 226 20.22 5.69 2.88
C ILE A 226 20.22 5.79 1.35
N THR A 227 21.28 6.32 0.73
CA THR A 227 21.33 6.50 -0.74
C THR A 227 20.98 5.23 -1.53
N PRO A 228 21.49 4.02 -1.20
CA PRO A 228 21.11 2.80 -1.90
C PRO A 228 19.61 2.47 -1.80
N MET A 229 18.94 2.86 -0.71
CA MET A 229 17.51 2.63 -0.53
C MET A 229 16.67 3.57 -1.40
N VAL A 230 17.12 4.83 -1.52
CA VAL A 230 16.47 5.81 -2.40
C VAL A 230 16.62 5.36 -3.85
N GLU A 231 17.81 4.90 -4.25
CA GLU A 231 18.05 4.33 -5.57
C GLU A 231 17.19 3.09 -5.82
N PHE A 232 17.14 2.15 -4.86
CA PHE A 232 16.31 0.95 -4.94
C PHE A 232 14.81 1.28 -5.09
N ALA A 233 14.30 2.23 -4.32
CA ALA A 233 12.92 2.69 -4.43
C ALA A 233 12.66 3.39 -5.77
N GLY A 234 13.61 4.19 -6.26
CA GLY A 234 13.56 4.83 -7.57
C GLY A 234 13.50 3.81 -8.72
N GLN A 235 14.32 2.75 -8.65
CA GLN A 235 14.29 1.65 -9.61
C GLN A 235 12.95 0.91 -9.59
N MET A 236 12.42 0.57 -8.41
CA MET A 236 11.10 -0.05 -8.32
C MET A 236 9.98 0.83 -8.86
N ALA A 237 10.05 2.15 -8.68
CA ALA A 237 9.08 3.08 -9.25
C ALA A 237 9.11 3.11 -10.79
N LEU A 238 10.25 2.81 -11.40
CA LEU A 238 10.41 2.64 -12.85
C LEU A 238 10.03 1.24 -13.34
N GLY A 239 9.59 0.34 -12.45
CA GLY A 239 9.26 -1.05 -12.78
C GLY A 239 10.47 -1.97 -12.87
N GLU A 240 11.66 -1.52 -12.44
CA GLU A 240 12.85 -2.36 -12.36
C GLU A 240 12.88 -3.10 -11.01
N PHE A 241 13.31 -4.36 -11.02
CA PHE A 241 13.40 -5.19 -9.81
C PHE A 241 14.87 -5.49 -9.46
N PRO A 242 15.57 -4.53 -8.83
CA PRO A 242 17.01 -4.64 -8.55
C PRO A 242 17.35 -5.79 -7.61
N VAL A 243 18.64 -6.09 -7.44
CA VAL A 243 19.07 -7.10 -6.46
C VAL A 243 18.66 -6.71 -5.03
N PRO A 244 18.38 -7.69 -4.13
CA PRO A 244 18.01 -7.40 -2.76
C PRO A 244 19.05 -6.53 -2.04
N LEU A 245 18.58 -5.59 -1.22
CA LEU A 245 19.44 -4.78 -0.36
C LEU A 245 20.08 -5.68 0.71
N MET A 246 21.40 -5.91 0.59
CA MET A 246 22.20 -6.74 1.51
C MET A 246 22.73 -5.90 2.68
N MET A 247 21.82 -5.40 3.52
CA MET A 247 22.17 -4.57 4.67
C MET A 247 22.33 -5.41 5.93
N HIS A 248 23.56 -5.48 6.45
CA HIS A 248 23.85 -6.12 7.74
C HIS A 248 23.73 -5.08 8.86
N SER A 249 22.49 -4.72 9.23
CA SER A 249 22.22 -3.77 10.30
C SER A 249 20.96 -4.18 11.07
N GLN A 250 20.98 -4.02 12.39
CA GLN A 250 19.83 -4.27 13.28
C GLN A 250 19.14 -2.96 13.73
N ASP A 251 19.53 -1.84 13.12
CA ASP A 251 18.93 -0.53 13.38
C ASP A 251 17.71 -0.28 12.50
N GLU A 252 17.12 0.90 12.64
CA GLU A 252 15.96 1.35 11.87
C GLU A 252 16.22 1.31 10.36
N VAL A 253 17.48 1.50 9.95
CA VAL A 253 17.89 1.44 8.55
C VAL A 253 17.87 -0.02 8.06
N GLY A 254 18.34 -0.98 8.88
CA GLY A 254 18.17 -2.40 8.61
C GLY A 254 16.71 -2.82 8.42
N GLN A 255 15.83 -2.38 9.34
CA GLN A 255 14.39 -2.67 9.27
C GLN A 255 13.73 -2.10 8.01
N LEU A 256 14.12 -0.89 7.58
CA LEU A 256 13.66 -0.31 6.32
C LEU A 256 14.13 -1.13 5.11
N SER A 257 15.38 -1.61 5.12
CA SER A 257 15.92 -2.49 4.08
C SER A 257 15.13 -3.78 3.95
N GLU A 258 14.80 -4.44 5.06
CA GLU A 258 13.98 -5.66 5.07
C GLU A 258 12.56 -5.39 4.52
N SER A 259 11.96 -4.28 4.92
CA SER A 259 10.63 -3.88 4.45
C SER A 259 10.61 -3.61 2.94
N LEU A 260 11.64 -2.94 2.40
CA LEU A 260 11.80 -2.73 0.95
C LEU A 260 12.03 -4.04 0.20
N ASN A 261 12.81 -4.97 0.76
CA ASN A 261 13.01 -6.30 0.17
C ASN A 261 11.71 -7.12 0.17
N ALA A 262 10.91 -7.06 1.24
CA ALA A 262 9.61 -7.71 1.31
C ALA A 262 8.64 -7.13 0.26
N LEU A 263 8.64 -5.80 0.08
CA LEU A 263 7.85 -5.13 -0.94
C LEU A 263 8.28 -5.55 -2.35
N ARG A 264 9.58 -5.58 -2.65
CA ARG A 264 10.10 -6.12 -3.92
C ARG A 264 9.64 -7.56 -4.16
N SER A 265 9.78 -8.43 -3.17
CA SER A 265 9.34 -9.83 -3.26
C SER A 265 7.85 -9.93 -3.55
N SER A 266 7.06 -9.00 -2.99
CA SER A 266 5.63 -8.89 -3.26
C SER A 266 5.33 -8.67 -4.73
N PHE A 267 5.97 -7.66 -5.33
CA PHE A 267 5.79 -7.31 -6.73
C PHE A 267 6.27 -8.42 -7.66
N LEU A 268 7.41 -9.05 -7.37
CA LEU A 268 7.89 -10.19 -8.16
C LEU A 268 6.92 -11.37 -8.14
N SER A 269 6.34 -11.68 -6.98
CA SER A 269 5.32 -12.73 -6.87
C SER A 269 4.08 -12.42 -7.72
N VAL A 270 3.60 -11.17 -7.70
CA VAL A 270 2.46 -10.74 -8.51
C VAL A 270 2.80 -10.80 -10.00
N MET A 271 3.98 -10.33 -10.40
CA MET A 271 4.43 -10.40 -11.79
C MET A 271 4.49 -11.84 -12.31
N GLN A 272 5.02 -12.77 -11.51
CA GLN A 272 5.04 -14.19 -11.86
C GLN A 272 3.63 -14.76 -12.02
N GLN A 273 2.68 -14.37 -11.16
CA GLN A 273 1.28 -14.76 -11.28
C GLN A 273 0.66 -14.20 -12.57
N THR A 274 0.87 -12.92 -12.88
CA THR A 274 0.39 -12.29 -14.11
C THR A 274 0.94 -12.97 -15.36
N GLN A 275 2.20 -13.40 -15.36
CA GLN A 275 2.78 -14.15 -16.48
C GLN A 275 2.10 -15.51 -16.70
N ARG A 276 1.67 -16.18 -15.63
CA ARG A 276 0.92 -17.44 -15.72
C ARG A 276 -0.49 -17.21 -16.26
N ILE A 277 -1.17 -16.17 -15.77
CA ILE A 277 -2.48 -15.74 -16.30
C ILE A 277 -2.35 -15.42 -17.80
N ALA A 278 -1.31 -14.70 -18.22
CA ALA A 278 -1.07 -14.36 -19.63
C ALA A 278 -0.82 -15.60 -20.52
N ARG A 279 -0.37 -16.73 -19.94
CA ARG A 279 -0.23 -18.03 -20.62
C ARG A 279 -1.50 -18.87 -20.59
N GLY A 280 -2.60 -18.36 -20.01
CA GLY A 280 -3.87 -19.07 -19.89
C GLY A 280 -3.96 -20.01 -18.69
N GLU A 281 -3.01 -19.98 -17.76
CA GLU A 281 -3.01 -20.81 -16.55
C GLU A 281 -3.89 -20.19 -15.45
N TYR A 282 -5.21 -20.36 -15.54
CA TYR A 282 -6.16 -19.79 -14.55
C TYR A 282 -6.51 -20.72 -13.38
N THR A 283 -5.92 -21.93 -13.31
CA THR A 283 -6.26 -22.95 -12.31
C THR A 283 -5.44 -22.83 -11.02
N VAL A 284 -4.55 -21.85 -10.95
CA VAL A 284 -3.61 -21.69 -9.84
C VAL A 284 -4.27 -20.94 -8.69
N ALA A 285 -4.24 -21.53 -7.50
CA ALA A 285 -4.72 -20.85 -6.30
C ALA A 285 -3.81 -19.65 -5.98
N ILE A 286 -4.40 -18.46 -5.92
CA ILE A 286 -3.75 -17.23 -5.47
C ILE A 286 -4.11 -17.03 -4.00
N THR A 287 -3.13 -17.18 -3.11
CA THR A 287 -3.31 -17.00 -1.66
C THR A 287 -2.84 -15.62 -1.21
N PRO A 288 -3.73 -14.77 -0.69
CA PRO A 288 -3.36 -13.50 -0.06
C PRO A 288 -2.40 -13.70 1.11
N ARG A 289 -1.47 -12.76 1.32
CA ARG A 289 -0.55 -12.82 2.48
C ARG A 289 -1.15 -12.25 3.76
N SER A 290 -2.23 -11.49 3.62
CA SER A 290 -2.98 -10.87 4.70
C SER A 290 -4.40 -10.58 4.20
N GLU A 291 -5.34 -10.43 5.12
CA GLU A 291 -6.70 -9.96 4.80
C GLU A 291 -6.72 -8.56 4.16
N LYS A 292 -5.64 -7.79 4.33
CA LYS A 292 -5.47 -6.44 3.75
C LYS A 292 -4.64 -6.42 2.46
N ASP A 293 -4.32 -7.58 1.89
CA ASP A 293 -3.53 -7.67 0.65
C ASP A 293 -4.42 -7.38 -0.57
N GLU A 294 -4.86 -6.12 -0.70
CA GLU A 294 -5.81 -5.68 -1.73
C GLU A 294 -5.35 -6.04 -3.14
N LEU A 295 -4.03 -5.95 -3.39
CA LEU A 295 -3.44 -6.27 -4.68
C LEU A 295 -3.66 -7.75 -5.02
N VAL A 296 -3.27 -8.67 -4.12
CA VAL A 296 -3.41 -10.11 -4.37
C VAL A 296 -4.88 -10.53 -4.42
N ILE A 297 -5.73 -9.92 -3.59
CA ILE A 297 -7.19 -10.15 -3.61
C ILE A 297 -7.78 -9.75 -4.97
N ALA A 298 -7.42 -8.59 -5.50
CA ALA A 298 -7.90 -8.14 -6.82
C ALA A 298 -7.45 -9.09 -7.94
N PHE A 299 -6.20 -9.55 -7.91
CA PHE A 299 -5.68 -10.53 -8.87
C PHE A 299 -6.36 -11.90 -8.77
N ALA A 300 -6.70 -12.35 -7.55
CA ALA A 300 -7.49 -13.56 -7.36
C ALA A 300 -8.88 -13.43 -8.00
N GLY A 301 -9.56 -12.30 -7.77
CA GLY A 301 -10.84 -12.00 -8.42
C GLY A 301 -10.76 -11.95 -9.95
N LEU A 302 -9.71 -11.32 -10.50
CA LEU A 302 -9.47 -11.29 -11.94
C LEU A 302 -9.26 -12.70 -12.52
N THR A 303 -8.45 -13.53 -11.84
CA THR A 303 -8.17 -14.90 -12.28
C THR A 303 -9.43 -15.75 -12.29
N ASP A 304 -10.28 -15.60 -11.27
CA ASP A 304 -11.55 -16.29 -11.21
C ASP A 304 -12.51 -15.85 -12.33
N ALA A 305 -12.61 -14.54 -12.58
CA ALA A 305 -13.42 -14.00 -13.67
C ALA A 305 -12.95 -14.51 -15.04
N LEU A 306 -11.64 -14.53 -15.30
CA LEU A 306 -11.07 -15.07 -16.54
C LEU A 306 -11.30 -16.57 -16.68
N ARG A 307 -11.18 -17.33 -15.58
CA ARG A 307 -11.47 -18.78 -15.55
C ARG A 307 -12.92 -19.06 -15.93
N GLN A 308 -13.87 -18.38 -15.28
CA GLN A 308 -15.30 -18.52 -15.57
C GLN A 308 -15.63 -18.13 -17.01
N THR A 309 -15.07 -17.01 -17.49
CA THR A 309 -15.28 -16.54 -18.88
C THR A 309 -14.71 -17.54 -19.89
N THR A 310 -13.53 -18.09 -19.64
CA THR A 310 -12.90 -19.09 -20.53
C THR A 310 -13.71 -20.38 -20.58
N ALA A 311 -14.17 -20.89 -19.43
CA ALA A 311 -15.01 -22.08 -19.37
C ALA A 311 -16.34 -21.88 -20.11
N ARG A 312 -16.98 -20.72 -19.92
CA ARG A 312 -18.21 -20.35 -20.64
C ARG A 312 -17.99 -20.28 -22.15
N ASN A 313 -16.93 -19.60 -22.59
CA ASN A 313 -16.60 -19.49 -24.02
C ASN A 313 -16.31 -20.86 -24.65
N GLN A 314 -15.62 -21.76 -23.92
CA GLN A 314 -15.39 -23.12 -24.39
C GLN A 314 -16.69 -23.90 -24.56
N GLN A 315 -17.62 -23.79 -23.62
CA GLN A 315 -18.95 -24.41 -23.72
C GLN A 315 -19.76 -23.86 -24.90
N GLU A 316 -19.82 -22.54 -25.07
CA GLU A 316 -20.52 -21.90 -26.20
C GLU A 316 -19.90 -22.29 -27.55
N ASN A 317 -18.57 -22.37 -27.62
CA ASN A 317 -17.87 -22.82 -28.83
C ASN A 317 -18.15 -24.29 -29.14
N TRP A 318 -18.15 -25.18 -28.13
CA TRP A 318 -18.52 -26.59 -28.33
C TRP A 318 -19.92 -26.72 -28.92
N ILE A 319 -20.91 -25.98 -28.39
CA ILE A 319 -22.27 -25.99 -28.93
C ILE A 319 -22.30 -25.47 -30.38
N ARG A 320 -21.63 -24.35 -30.67
CA ARG A 320 -21.58 -23.78 -32.04
C ARG A 320 -20.92 -24.72 -33.05
N THR A 321 -19.79 -25.33 -32.68
CA THR A 321 -19.12 -26.33 -33.51
C THR A 321 -20.04 -27.51 -33.78
N GLY A 322 -20.71 -28.04 -32.76
CA GLY A 322 -21.69 -29.12 -32.93
C GLY A 322 -22.82 -28.74 -33.88
N GLN A 323 -23.31 -27.49 -33.85
CA GLN A 323 -24.31 -27.00 -34.81
C GLN A 323 -23.79 -26.92 -36.23
N THR A 324 -22.58 -26.39 -36.44
CA THR A 324 -21.99 -26.29 -37.77
C THR A 324 -21.74 -27.67 -38.37
N GLU A 325 -21.11 -28.58 -37.62
CA GLU A 325 -20.81 -29.93 -38.09
C GLU A 325 -22.09 -30.73 -38.37
N PHE A 326 -23.12 -30.58 -37.53
CA PHE A 326 -24.42 -31.21 -37.78
C PHE A 326 -25.03 -30.74 -39.11
N ASN A 327 -25.07 -29.43 -39.33
CA ASN A 327 -25.57 -28.85 -40.58
C ASN A 327 -24.82 -29.37 -41.80
N ASP A 328 -23.49 -29.41 -41.72
CA ASP A 328 -22.65 -29.85 -42.83
C ASP A 328 -22.84 -31.35 -43.11
N ARG A 329 -23.03 -32.17 -42.07
CA ARG A 329 -23.28 -33.62 -42.22
C ARG A 329 -24.61 -33.93 -42.88
N LEU A 330 -25.64 -33.11 -42.64
CA LEU A 330 -26.98 -33.32 -43.20
C LEU A 330 -27.20 -32.64 -44.55
N ARG A 331 -26.25 -31.81 -45.00
CA ARG A 331 -26.37 -31.06 -46.24
C ARG A 331 -26.31 -31.99 -47.46
N GLY A 332 -27.29 -31.87 -48.35
CA GLY A 332 -27.30 -32.56 -49.64
C GLY A 332 -27.84 -33.99 -49.61
N GLU A 333 -28.18 -34.54 -48.43
CA GLU A 333 -28.85 -35.83 -48.31
C GLU A 333 -30.33 -35.71 -48.69
N THR A 334 -30.75 -36.49 -49.68
CA THR A 334 -32.12 -36.44 -50.22
C THR A 334 -32.99 -37.59 -49.73
N ASP A 335 -32.38 -38.73 -49.37
CA ASP A 335 -33.09 -39.90 -48.87
C ASP A 335 -33.44 -39.75 -47.39
N LEU A 336 -34.70 -39.96 -47.05
CA LEU A 336 -35.21 -39.76 -45.68
C LEU A 336 -34.55 -40.70 -44.67
N ILE A 337 -34.30 -41.96 -45.06
CA ILE A 337 -33.74 -42.97 -44.16
C ILE A 337 -32.24 -42.69 -43.95
N ALA A 338 -31.50 -42.41 -45.02
CA ALA A 338 -30.10 -42.02 -44.94
C ALA A 338 -29.91 -40.75 -44.10
N LEU A 339 -30.76 -39.73 -44.29
CA LEU A 339 -30.75 -38.50 -43.50
C LEU A 339 -30.99 -38.77 -42.01
N ALA A 340 -32.02 -39.56 -41.68
CA ALA A 340 -32.36 -39.93 -40.32
C ALA A 340 -31.21 -40.70 -39.64
N GLN A 341 -30.61 -41.68 -40.34
CA GLN A 341 -29.49 -42.45 -39.83
C GLN A 341 -28.23 -41.60 -39.65
N ASN A 342 -27.92 -40.70 -40.60
CA ASN A 342 -26.77 -39.79 -40.51
C ASN A 342 -26.91 -38.80 -39.35
N ALA A 343 -28.12 -38.25 -39.13
CA ALA A 343 -28.40 -37.37 -38.00
C ALA A 343 -28.24 -38.10 -36.66
N LEU A 344 -28.82 -39.31 -36.54
CA LEU A 344 -28.71 -40.13 -35.34
C LEU A 344 -27.25 -40.49 -35.02
N THR A 345 -26.49 -40.89 -36.04
CA THR A 345 -25.08 -41.29 -35.90
C THR A 345 -24.24 -40.11 -35.41
N PHE A 346 -24.38 -38.94 -36.05
CA PHE A 346 -23.66 -37.73 -35.61
C PHE A 346 -24.01 -37.36 -34.17
N LEU A 347 -25.31 -37.30 -33.82
CA LEU A 347 -25.72 -36.90 -32.48
C LEU A 347 -25.22 -37.89 -31.42
N ALA A 348 -25.26 -39.19 -31.72
CA ALA A 348 -24.73 -40.20 -30.82
C ALA A 348 -23.20 -40.07 -30.64
N GLU A 349 -22.45 -39.90 -31.73
CA GLU A 349 -20.98 -39.74 -31.67
C GLU A 349 -20.57 -38.45 -30.95
N TYR A 350 -21.17 -37.31 -31.30
CA TYR A 350 -20.77 -35.98 -30.81
C TYR A 350 -20.99 -35.81 -29.30
N VAL A 351 -22.09 -36.37 -28.78
CA VAL A 351 -22.39 -36.35 -27.33
C VAL A 351 -21.86 -37.59 -26.61
N ASN A 352 -21.16 -38.49 -27.32
CA ASN A 352 -20.67 -39.76 -26.82
C ASN A 352 -21.79 -40.60 -26.16
N ALA A 353 -22.93 -40.73 -26.84
CA ALA A 353 -23.97 -41.70 -26.53
C ALA A 353 -23.62 -43.07 -27.11
N GLN A 354 -23.93 -44.13 -26.38
CA GLN A 354 -23.54 -45.49 -26.73
C GLN A 354 -24.65 -46.25 -27.47
N VAL A 355 -25.90 -45.79 -27.39
CA VAL A 355 -27.02 -46.36 -28.14
C VAL A 355 -27.99 -45.25 -28.52
N GLY A 356 -28.67 -45.41 -29.65
CA GLY A 356 -29.69 -44.47 -30.06
C GLY A 356 -30.72 -45.05 -31.01
N ALA A 357 -31.91 -44.45 -31.01
CA ALA A 357 -32.99 -44.76 -31.93
C ALA A 357 -33.67 -43.47 -32.40
N LEU A 358 -34.08 -43.44 -33.66
CA LEU A 358 -34.83 -42.33 -34.23
C LEU A 358 -36.15 -42.85 -34.79
N TYR A 359 -37.24 -42.27 -34.31
CA TYR A 359 -38.60 -42.60 -34.69
C TYR A 359 -39.21 -41.44 -35.48
N LEU A 360 -39.91 -41.72 -36.58
CA LEU A 360 -40.67 -40.71 -37.34
C LEU A 360 -42.16 -40.98 -37.23
N ARG A 361 -42.95 -39.91 -37.22
CA ARG A 361 -44.40 -39.99 -37.15
C ARG A 361 -44.98 -40.27 -38.53
N GLU A 362 -45.76 -41.34 -38.66
CA GLU A 362 -46.51 -41.68 -39.87
C GLU A 362 -47.89 -41.00 -39.92
N GLU A 363 -48.64 -41.19 -41.01
CA GLU A 363 -49.97 -40.59 -41.21
C GLU A 363 -51.02 -41.04 -40.16
N ASP A 364 -50.84 -42.22 -39.55
CA ASP A 364 -51.73 -42.77 -38.52
C ASP A 364 -51.37 -42.31 -37.09
N GLU A 365 -50.51 -41.29 -36.97
CA GLU A 365 -49.95 -40.74 -35.73
C GLU A 365 -49.06 -41.70 -34.93
N SER A 366 -48.71 -42.86 -35.48
CA SER A 366 -47.76 -43.77 -34.86
C SER A 366 -46.32 -43.39 -35.18
N LEU A 367 -45.41 -43.70 -34.26
CA LEU A 367 -43.98 -43.41 -34.32
C LEU A 367 -43.22 -44.67 -34.71
N HIS A 368 -42.71 -44.70 -35.93
CA HIS A 368 -41.96 -45.83 -36.49
C HIS A 368 -40.46 -45.60 -36.41
N MET A 369 -39.72 -46.61 -35.94
CA MET A 369 -38.26 -46.56 -35.92
C MET A 369 -37.71 -46.57 -37.35
N VAL A 370 -36.96 -45.53 -37.73
CA VAL A 370 -36.35 -45.39 -39.06
C VAL A 370 -34.82 -45.46 -39.03
N GLY A 371 -34.22 -45.22 -37.87
CA GLY A 371 -32.77 -45.24 -37.68
C GLY A 371 -32.41 -45.81 -36.32
N SER A 372 -31.26 -46.47 -36.25
CA SER A 372 -30.74 -47.05 -34.99
C SER A 372 -29.22 -46.96 -34.94
N TYR A 373 -28.66 -46.74 -33.76
CA TYR A 373 -27.21 -46.65 -33.52
C TYR A 373 -26.82 -47.63 -32.42
N ALA A 374 -25.89 -48.54 -32.73
CA ALA A 374 -25.43 -49.62 -31.84
C ALA A 374 -26.56 -50.39 -31.13
N TYR A 375 -27.70 -50.55 -31.83
CA TYR A 375 -28.91 -51.16 -31.30
C TYR A 375 -28.98 -52.65 -31.67
N THR A 376 -29.19 -53.52 -30.69
CA THR A 376 -29.35 -54.96 -30.93
C THR A 376 -30.84 -55.33 -30.95
N ARG A 377 -31.33 -55.79 -32.11
CA ARG A 377 -32.74 -56.15 -32.32
C ARG A 377 -33.11 -57.41 -31.51
N ARG A 378 -33.78 -57.23 -30.37
CA ARG A 378 -34.34 -58.34 -29.55
C ARG A 378 -35.76 -58.71 -30.02
N LYS A 379 -36.15 -59.98 -29.84
CA LYS A 379 -37.41 -60.57 -30.36
C LYS A 379 -38.72 -59.97 -29.79
N ASN A 380 -38.67 -59.14 -28.75
CA ASN A 380 -39.86 -58.59 -28.05
C ASN A 380 -39.89 -57.05 -27.94
N LEU A 381 -39.00 -56.29 -28.62
CA LEU A 381 -39.10 -54.82 -28.59
C LEU A 381 -40.04 -54.31 -29.67
N VAL A 382 -40.97 -53.45 -29.24
CA VAL A 382 -41.95 -52.77 -30.09
C VAL A 382 -41.22 -51.70 -30.91
N ASN A 383 -41.36 -51.73 -32.24
CA ASN A 383 -40.74 -50.76 -33.15
C ASN A 383 -41.70 -49.61 -33.57
N VAL A 384 -42.91 -49.60 -33.01
CA VAL A 384 -44.00 -48.69 -33.33
C VAL A 384 -44.69 -48.23 -32.05
N PHE A 385 -44.66 -46.95 -31.75
CA PHE A 385 -45.28 -46.39 -30.54
C PHE A 385 -46.44 -45.46 -30.90
N ARG A 386 -47.53 -45.49 -30.14
CA ARG A 386 -48.57 -44.43 -30.24
C ARG A 386 -48.21 -43.22 -29.37
N LEU A 387 -48.83 -42.08 -29.64
CA LEU A 387 -48.71 -40.92 -28.76
C LEU A 387 -49.19 -41.27 -27.33
N GLY A 388 -48.38 -40.90 -26.33
CA GLY A 388 -48.59 -41.27 -24.92
C GLY A 388 -48.13 -42.69 -24.54
N GLU A 389 -47.63 -43.49 -25.48
CA GLU A 389 -47.15 -44.86 -25.23
C GLU A 389 -45.65 -44.91 -24.98
N GLY A 390 -45.24 -45.38 -23.80
CA GLY A 390 -43.83 -45.44 -23.40
C GLY A 390 -43.19 -44.05 -23.31
N LEU A 391 -41.88 -43.98 -23.01
CA LEU A 391 -41.18 -42.69 -22.93
C LEU A 391 -41.12 -41.97 -24.28
N VAL A 392 -41.00 -42.72 -25.38
CA VAL A 392 -41.00 -42.21 -26.76
C VAL A 392 -42.33 -41.52 -27.10
N GLY A 393 -43.45 -42.22 -26.91
CA GLY A 393 -44.78 -41.66 -27.15
C GLY A 393 -45.15 -40.55 -26.16
N GLN A 394 -44.73 -40.65 -24.90
CA GLN A 394 -44.98 -39.62 -23.89
C GLN A 394 -44.23 -38.31 -24.21
N ALA A 395 -42.97 -38.39 -24.61
CA ALA A 395 -42.18 -37.22 -25.02
C ALA A 395 -42.82 -36.53 -26.24
N ALA A 396 -43.35 -37.31 -27.20
CA ALA A 396 -44.10 -36.78 -28.33
C ALA A 396 -45.40 -36.09 -27.89
N LEU A 397 -46.18 -36.71 -27.00
CA LEU A 397 -47.46 -36.14 -26.53
C LEU A 397 -47.26 -34.82 -25.78
N GLU A 398 -46.28 -34.77 -24.89
CA GLU A 398 -46.00 -33.58 -24.07
C GLU A 398 -45.21 -32.49 -24.80
N LYS A 399 -44.62 -32.83 -25.96
CA LYS A 399 -43.68 -31.97 -26.71
C LYS A 399 -42.51 -31.47 -25.85
N LYS A 400 -42.08 -32.28 -24.88
CA LYS A 400 -40.98 -31.96 -23.96
C LYS A 400 -39.95 -33.08 -23.94
N PRO A 401 -38.66 -32.75 -23.82
CA PRO A 401 -37.63 -33.76 -23.62
C PRO A 401 -37.81 -34.42 -22.25
N ILE A 402 -37.59 -35.74 -22.21
CA ILE A 402 -37.59 -36.55 -20.99
C ILE A 402 -36.16 -37.02 -20.75
N VAL A 403 -35.61 -36.71 -19.57
CA VAL A 403 -34.27 -37.14 -19.15
C VAL A 403 -34.42 -38.09 -17.97
N VAL A 404 -33.91 -39.31 -18.12
CA VAL A 404 -33.89 -40.32 -17.06
C VAL A 404 -32.45 -40.51 -16.62
N THR A 405 -32.14 -40.10 -15.40
CA THR A 405 -30.85 -40.35 -14.74
C THR A 405 -31.08 -41.51 -13.77
N ASN A 406 -30.37 -42.64 -13.97
CA ASN A 406 -30.63 -43.95 -13.35
C ASN A 406 -31.71 -44.79 -14.07
N VAL A 407 -31.33 -45.36 -15.21
CA VAL A 407 -32.18 -46.25 -16.02
C VAL A 407 -32.31 -47.61 -15.31
N PRO A 408 -33.53 -48.16 -15.13
CA PRO A 408 -33.73 -49.48 -14.52
C PRO A 408 -33.04 -50.61 -15.30
N ASP A 409 -32.60 -51.65 -14.57
CA ASP A 409 -31.79 -52.76 -15.10
C ASP A 409 -32.48 -53.60 -16.20
N ASP A 410 -33.81 -53.52 -16.31
CA ASP A 410 -34.64 -54.28 -17.25
C ASP A 410 -35.10 -53.46 -18.48
N TYR A 411 -34.68 -52.20 -18.60
CA TYR A 411 -35.22 -51.27 -19.60
C TYR A 411 -34.51 -51.39 -20.96
N ILE A 412 -33.19 -51.20 -21.00
CA ILE A 412 -32.37 -51.30 -22.21
C ILE A 412 -30.94 -51.73 -21.87
N THR A 413 -30.36 -52.59 -22.70
CA THR A 413 -28.98 -53.08 -22.54
C THR A 413 -28.16 -52.76 -23.78
N ILE A 414 -27.03 -52.08 -23.58
CA ILE A 414 -26.00 -51.88 -24.59
C ILE A 414 -25.20 -53.17 -24.68
N SER A 415 -25.28 -53.84 -25.83
CA SER A 415 -24.62 -55.13 -26.08
C SER A 415 -23.38 -54.93 -26.94
N SER A 416 -22.27 -55.53 -26.53
CA SER A 416 -21.02 -55.64 -27.28
C SER A 416 -20.70 -57.11 -27.54
N GLY A 417 -19.83 -57.38 -28.53
CA GLY A 417 -19.31 -58.74 -28.75
C GLY A 417 -18.54 -59.33 -27.56
N VAL A 418 -18.31 -58.55 -26.50
CA VAL A 418 -17.53 -58.92 -25.31
C VAL A 418 -18.36 -58.85 -24.01
N GLY A 419 -19.58 -58.29 -24.03
CA GLY A 419 -20.42 -58.16 -22.82
C GLY A 419 -21.62 -57.24 -22.99
N GLU A 420 -22.49 -57.16 -21.97
CA GLU A 420 -23.66 -56.28 -21.93
C GLU A 420 -23.60 -55.33 -20.73
N SER A 421 -24.10 -54.10 -20.88
CA SER A 421 -24.18 -53.09 -19.81
C SER A 421 -25.41 -52.20 -19.98
N ILE A 422 -25.89 -51.57 -18.92
CA ILE A 422 -27.07 -50.66 -18.92
C ILE A 422 -26.58 -49.20 -19.00
N PRO A 423 -27.23 -48.32 -19.80
CA PRO A 423 -26.88 -46.90 -19.80
C PRO A 423 -27.23 -46.24 -18.47
N SER A 424 -26.35 -45.35 -18.00
CA SER A 424 -26.56 -44.58 -16.77
C SER A 424 -27.55 -43.42 -16.96
N SER A 425 -27.72 -42.96 -18.20
CA SER A 425 -28.59 -41.85 -18.57
C SER A 425 -29.30 -42.14 -19.89
N LEU A 426 -30.57 -41.80 -19.98
CA LEU A 426 -31.39 -41.88 -21.19
C LEU A 426 -32.03 -40.51 -21.45
N VAL A 427 -32.00 -40.04 -22.69
CA VAL A 427 -32.71 -38.85 -23.11
C VAL A 427 -33.63 -39.17 -24.28
N VAL A 428 -34.87 -38.70 -24.18
CA VAL A 428 -35.91 -38.86 -25.19
C VAL A 428 -36.37 -37.47 -25.59
N ILE A 429 -36.20 -37.12 -26.86
CA ILE A 429 -36.32 -35.74 -27.36
C ILE A 429 -37.31 -35.71 -28.52
N PRO A 430 -38.45 -35.02 -28.38
CA PRO A 430 -39.36 -34.85 -29.50
C PRO A 430 -38.75 -33.91 -30.54
N LEU A 431 -38.92 -34.26 -31.81
CA LEU A 431 -38.52 -33.47 -32.96
C LEU A 431 -39.73 -32.67 -33.44
N ILE A 432 -39.69 -31.35 -33.27
CA ILE A 432 -40.84 -30.47 -33.47
C ILE A 432 -40.55 -29.48 -34.60
N ASP A 433 -41.39 -29.46 -35.64
CA ASP A 433 -41.42 -28.41 -36.67
C ASP A 433 -42.78 -27.70 -36.63
N ARG A 434 -42.80 -26.37 -36.48
CA ARG A 434 -44.03 -25.54 -36.46
C ARG A 434 -45.16 -26.12 -35.58
N GLU A 435 -44.84 -26.48 -34.34
CA GLU A 435 -45.74 -27.12 -33.35
C GLU A 435 -46.18 -28.56 -33.67
N VAL A 436 -45.71 -29.16 -34.75
CA VAL A 436 -46.02 -30.55 -35.10
C VAL A 436 -44.84 -31.44 -34.72
N VAL A 437 -45.12 -32.55 -34.04
CA VAL A 437 -44.12 -33.58 -33.76
C VAL A 437 -43.92 -34.41 -35.02
N GLU A 438 -42.73 -34.30 -35.60
CA GLU A 438 -42.30 -35.03 -36.79
C GLU A 438 -41.67 -36.38 -36.44
N GLY A 439 -41.18 -36.51 -35.20
CA GLY A 439 -40.52 -37.72 -34.72
C GLY A 439 -40.02 -37.59 -33.29
N VAL A 440 -39.31 -38.62 -32.83
CA VAL A 440 -38.68 -38.66 -31.51
C VAL A 440 -37.30 -39.27 -31.63
N LEU A 441 -36.31 -38.62 -31.03
CA LEU A 441 -34.95 -39.10 -30.90
C LEU A 441 -34.73 -39.65 -29.49
N GLU A 442 -34.20 -40.85 -29.38
CA GLU A 442 -33.84 -41.49 -28.12
C GLU A 442 -32.35 -41.80 -28.12
N LEU A 443 -31.63 -41.39 -27.06
CA LEU A 443 -30.19 -41.62 -26.90
C LEU A 443 -29.89 -42.11 -25.48
N GLY A 444 -29.10 -43.18 -25.37
CA GLY A 444 -28.62 -43.74 -24.11
C GLY A 444 -27.10 -43.59 -23.96
N SER A 445 -26.66 -43.19 -22.79
CA SER A 445 -25.24 -42.98 -22.47
C SER A 445 -24.84 -43.61 -21.12
N PHE A 446 -23.59 -44.06 -21.02
CA PHE A 446 -22.98 -44.52 -19.76
C PHE A 446 -22.62 -43.37 -18.80
N HIS A 447 -22.69 -42.14 -19.29
CA HIS A 447 -22.33 -40.93 -18.55
C HIS A 447 -23.56 -40.03 -18.46
N PRO A 448 -23.74 -39.25 -17.37
CA PRO A 448 -24.75 -38.21 -17.34
C PRO A 448 -24.56 -37.22 -18.49
N LEU A 449 -25.64 -36.88 -19.17
CA LEU A 449 -25.59 -35.86 -20.23
C LEU A 449 -25.36 -34.49 -19.60
N THR A 450 -24.39 -33.74 -20.15
CA THR A 450 -24.05 -32.41 -19.64
C THR A 450 -25.12 -31.39 -20.02
N GLU A 451 -25.21 -30.27 -19.28
CA GLU A 451 -26.08 -29.15 -19.66
C GLU A 451 -25.79 -28.67 -21.08
N ALA A 452 -24.51 -28.64 -21.48
CA ALA A 452 -24.10 -28.28 -22.84
C ALA A 452 -24.71 -29.20 -23.90
N SER A 453 -24.75 -30.52 -23.64
CA SER A 453 -25.36 -31.51 -24.52
C SER A 453 -26.88 -31.28 -24.65
N LEU A 454 -27.57 -31.01 -23.54
CA LEU A 454 -29.00 -30.71 -23.55
C LEU A 454 -29.33 -29.41 -24.29
N THR A 455 -28.52 -28.36 -24.08
CA THR A 455 -28.64 -27.10 -24.82
C THR A 455 -28.39 -27.32 -26.31
N LEU A 456 -27.37 -28.10 -26.69
CA LEU A 456 -27.12 -28.47 -28.08
C LEU A 456 -28.34 -29.13 -28.71
N PHE A 457 -28.94 -30.13 -28.05
CA PHE A 457 -30.15 -30.76 -28.57
C PHE A 457 -31.29 -29.77 -28.76
N SER A 458 -31.53 -28.87 -27.82
CA SER A 458 -32.58 -27.84 -27.95
C SER A 458 -32.41 -26.95 -29.19
N HIS A 459 -31.17 -26.75 -29.66
CA HIS A 459 -30.88 -26.02 -30.89
C HIS A 459 -30.99 -26.90 -32.15
N LEU A 460 -30.65 -28.18 -32.05
CA LEU A 460 -30.62 -29.09 -33.20
C LEU A 460 -31.96 -29.75 -33.52
N THR A 461 -32.84 -29.94 -32.54
CA THR A 461 -34.09 -30.70 -32.72
C THR A 461 -35.05 -30.04 -33.70
N GLY A 462 -35.24 -28.72 -33.61
CA GLY A 462 -36.10 -28.00 -34.55
C GLY A 462 -35.56 -28.01 -35.99
N MET A 463 -34.23 -27.89 -36.12
CA MET A 463 -33.56 -28.01 -37.41
C MET A 463 -33.71 -29.42 -38.00
N LEU A 464 -33.45 -30.45 -37.20
CA LEU A 464 -33.61 -31.84 -37.60
C LEU A 464 -35.05 -32.15 -38.02
N ALA A 465 -36.03 -31.72 -37.22
CA ALA A 465 -37.44 -31.87 -37.53
C ALA A 465 -37.81 -31.24 -38.89
N SER A 466 -37.35 -30.01 -39.14
CA SER A 466 -37.62 -29.30 -40.38
C SER A 466 -36.98 -30.00 -41.60
N VAL A 467 -35.73 -30.46 -41.49
CA VAL A 467 -35.03 -31.14 -42.58
C VAL A 467 -35.66 -32.51 -42.87
N LEU A 468 -36.06 -33.26 -41.83
CA LEU A 468 -36.78 -34.53 -41.97
C LEU A 468 -38.16 -34.32 -42.61
N ASN A 469 -38.92 -33.32 -42.17
CA ASN A 469 -40.22 -32.98 -42.76
C ASN A 469 -40.08 -32.63 -44.25
N ALA A 470 -39.08 -31.82 -44.60
CA ALA A 470 -38.80 -31.46 -45.98
C ALA A 470 -38.40 -32.69 -46.82
N ALA A 471 -37.58 -33.60 -46.28
CA ALA A 471 -37.20 -34.85 -46.95
C ALA A 471 -38.40 -35.79 -47.16
N ARG A 472 -39.23 -35.97 -46.13
CA ARG A 472 -40.48 -36.73 -46.20
C ARG A 472 -41.43 -36.16 -47.24
N SER A 473 -41.64 -34.85 -47.22
CA SER A 473 -42.49 -34.15 -48.20
C SER A 473 -42.00 -34.37 -49.63
N ARG A 474 -40.68 -34.28 -49.86
CA ARG A 474 -40.07 -34.57 -51.18
C ARG A 474 -40.30 -36.03 -51.60
N ALA A 475 -40.08 -36.99 -50.71
CA ALA A 475 -40.27 -38.41 -50.98
C ALA A 475 -41.74 -38.73 -51.32
N GLN A 476 -42.70 -38.10 -50.63
CA GLN A 476 -44.13 -38.26 -50.90
C GLN A 476 -44.52 -37.67 -52.26
N VAL A 477 -44.01 -36.48 -52.60
CA VAL A 477 -44.21 -35.88 -53.93
C VAL A 477 -43.62 -36.77 -55.03
N GLU A 478 -42.42 -37.34 -54.84
CA GLU A 478 -41.82 -38.25 -55.83
C GLU A 478 -42.64 -39.54 -56.00
N LYS A 479 -43.11 -40.13 -54.90
CA LYS A 479 -43.98 -41.33 -54.95
C LYS A 479 -45.30 -41.05 -55.67
N LEU A 480 -45.94 -39.91 -55.38
CA LEU A 480 -47.17 -39.49 -56.05
C LEU A 480 -46.94 -39.20 -57.53
N LEU A 481 -45.81 -38.56 -57.89
CA LEU A 481 -45.43 -38.33 -59.27
C LEU A 481 -45.27 -39.64 -60.04
N ARG A 482 -44.53 -40.63 -59.48
CA ARG A 482 -44.37 -41.95 -60.08
C ARG A 482 -45.71 -42.67 -60.25
N THR A 483 -46.58 -42.59 -59.25
CA THR A 483 -47.92 -43.20 -59.30
C THR A 483 -48.78 -42.54 -60.38
N THR A 484 -48.75 -41.21 -60.48
CA THR A 484 -49.48 -40.44 -61.50
C THR A 484 -48.96 -40.73 -62.91
N GLN A 485 -47.64 -40.83 -63.08
CA GLN A 485 -47.01 -41.21 -64.35
C GLN A 485 -47.41 -42.64 -64.76
N ALA A 486 -47.32 -43.61 -63.84
CA ALA A 486 -47.74 -44.99 -64.10
C ALA A 486 -49.24 -45.08 -64.46
N GLN A 487 -50.09 -44.33 -63.74
CA GLN A 487 -51.53 -44.24 -64.06
C GLN A 487 -51.78 -43.58 -65.42
N ALA A 488 -51.01 -42.56 -65.80
CA ALA A 488 -51.10 -41.92 -67.12
C ALA A 488 -50.66 -42.87 -68.25
N GLU A 489 -49.58 -43.63 -68.06
CA GLU A 489 -49.13 -44.65 -69.02
C GLU A 489 -50.15 -45.79 -69.17
N GLU A 490 -50.74 -46.25 -68.06
CA GLU A 490 -51.80 -47.26 -68.07
C GLU A 490 -53.06 -46.74 -68.79
N LEU A 491 -53.49 -45.50 -68.51
CA LEU A 491 -54.59 -44.88 -69.22
C LEU A 491 -54.29 -44.72 -70.71
N GLN A 492 -53.07 -44.34 -71.09
CA GLN A 492 -52.67 -44.18 -72.48
C GLN A 492 -52.66 -45.53 -73.23
N THR A 493 -52.21 -46.61 -72.56
CA THR A 493 -52.27 -47.98 -73.11
C THR A 493 -53.70 -48.50 -73.19
N GLN A 494 -54.57 -48.24 -72.19
CA GLN A 494 -56.00 -48.57 -72.26
C GLN A 494 -56.68 -47.82 -73.40
N GLN A 495 -56.38 -46.53 -73.59
CA GLN A 495 -56.95 -45.71 -74.65
C GLN A 495 -56.48 -46.15 -76.04
N ALA A 496 -55.20 -46.52 -76.20
CA ALA A 496 -54.68 -47.11 -77.43
C ALA A 496 -55.29 -48.49 -77.72
N ALA A 497 -55.48 -49.33 -76.70
CA ALA A 497 -56.16 -50.62 -76.83
C ALA A 497 -57.64 -50.47 -77.22
N LEU A 498 -58.35 -49.50 -76.63
CA LEU A 498 -59.72 -49.15 -77.01
C LEU A 498 -59.80 -48.65 -78.45
N GLN A 499 -58.88 -47.77 -78.88
CA GLN A 499 -58.80 -47.31 -80.27
C GLN A 499 -58.52 -48.46 -81.24
N ALA A 500 -57.58 -49.36 -80.92
CA ALA A 500 -57.29 -50.55 -81.72
C ALA A 500 -58.49 -51.53 -81.77
N THR A 501 -59.22 -51.68 -80.66
CA THR A 501 -60.42 -52.53 -80.59
C THR A 501 -61.57 -51.93 -81.39
N ASN A 502 -61.79 -50.61 -81.30
CA ASN A 502 -62.75 -49.89 -82.12
C ASN A 502 -62.38 -49.97 -83.61
N ALA A 503 -61.11 -49.79 -83.98
CA ALA A 503 -60.64 -49.98 -85.35
C ALA A 503 -60.89 -51.42 -85.86
N ARG A 504 -60.66 -52.44 -85.02
CA ARG A 504 -61.00 -53.85 -85.35
C ARG A 504 -62.50 -54.09 -85.49
N LEU A 505 -63.33 -53.41 -84.70
CA LEU A 505 -64.79 -53.50 -84.80
C LEU A 505 -65.30 -52.83 -86.08
N GLU A 506 -64.71 -51.71 -86.48
CA GLU A 506 -64.98 -51.07 -87.77
C GLU A 506 -64.56 -51.96 -88.95
N ASP A 507 -63.41 -52.63 -88.86
CA ASP A 507 -62.97 -53.60 -89.89
C ASP A 507 -63.87 -54.84 -89.95
N ARG A 508 -64.30 -55.38 -88.80
CA ARG A 508 -65.33 -56.45 -88.75
C ARG A 508 -66.69 -56.02 -89.29
N GLY A 509 -66.99 -54.72 -89.26
CA GLY A 509 -68.18 -54.15 -89.90
C GLY A 509 -68.12 -54.18 -91.43
N ARG A 510 -66.91 -54.18 -92.02
CA ARG A 510 -66.71 -54.22 -93.48
C ARG A 510 -66.80 -55.63 -94.10
N GLU A 511 -66.71 -56.71 -93.31
CA GLU A 511 -66.62 -58.10 -93.82
C GLU A 511 -67.93 -58.93 -93.81
N ARG A 512 -69.13 -58.34 -93.68
CA ARG A 512 -70.39 -59.13 -93.82
C ARG A 512 -70.90 -59.20 -95.28
N PRO A 513 -71.21 -60.41 -95.83
CA PRO A 513 -71.76 -60.57 -97.17
C PRO A 513 -73.28 -60.32 -97.25
N LYS A 514 -73.74 -59.82 -98.40
CA LYS A 514 -75.15 -59.59 -98.77
C LYS A 514 -75.96 -60.91 -98.88
N PRO A 515 -77.28 -60.91 -98.59
CA PRO A 515 -78.22 -61.89 -99.14
C PRO A 515 -79.13 -61.31 -100.25
N SER A 516 -79.52 -62.19 -101.19
CA SER A 516 -80.33 -61.98 -102.41
C SER A 516 -81.85 -62.24 -102.19
N PRO A 517 -82.75 -61.89 -103.15
CA PRO A 517 -84.17 -61.50 -102.96
C PRO A 517 -85.16 -62.66 -103.31
N PRO A 518 -86.47 -62.50 -103.65
CA PRO A 518 -87.39 -61.33 -103.65
C PRO A 518 -88.84 -61.60 -103.11
N SER A 519 -89.63 -60.52 -102.91
CA SER A 519 -91.04 -60.44 -103.35
C SER A 519 -91.58 -59.00 -103.26
N GLU A 520 -91.81 -58.37 -104.40
CA GLU A 520 -92.69 -57.20 -104.62
C GLU A 520 -94.02 -57.71 -105.25
N PRO A 521 -95.09 -56.90 -105.45
CA PRO A 521 -95.27 -55.47 -105.15
C PRO A 521 -96.63 -55.10 -104.50
N CYS A 522 -96.74 -53.90 -103.93
CA CYS A 522 -97.99 -53.14 -104.04
C CYS A 522 -97.73 -51.62 -103.97
N ARG A 523 -98.15 -50.91 -105.04
CA ARG A 523 -98.07 -49.46 -105.26
C ARG A 523 -99.20 -48.71 -104.53
N ARG A 524 -98.93 -47.51 -103.99
CA ARG A 524 -99.59 -46.23 -104.38
C ARG A 524 -99.04 -44.99 -103.62
N PHE A 525 -98.64 -43.97 -104.40
CA PHE A 525 -98.92 -42.51 -104.32
C PHE A 525 -99.16 -41.86 -102.92
N SER A 526 -98.73 -40.63 -102.56
CA SER A 526 -98.11 -39.48 -103.25
C SER A 526 -97.93 -38.29 -102.27
N ARG A 527 -97.14 -37.29 -102.71
CA ARG A 527 -97.10 -35.84 -102.37
C ARG A 527 -95.91 -35.34 -101.52
N THR A 528 -94.95 -34.61 -102.12
CA THR A 528 -94.84 -33.13 -102.31
C THR A 528 -94.42 -32.33 -101.06
N ARG A 529 -93.20 -31.77 -101.01
CA ARG A 529 -92.91 -30.31 -101.16
C ARG A 529 -91.45 -29.91 -100.86
N LEU A 530 -91.04 -28.90 -101.63
CA LEU A 530 -89.90 -27.99 -101.50
C LEU A 530 -89.99 -27.02 -100.31
N SER A 531 -88.83 -26.54 -99.81
CA SER A 531 -88.44 -25.11 -99.63
C SER A 531 -87.21 -25.05 -98.67
N SER A 532 -85.99 -24.67 -99.06
CA SER A 532 -85.44 -23.36 -99.47
C SER A 532 -85.08 -22.37 -98.33
N ARG A 533 -83.83 -21.86 -98.42
CA ARG A 533 -83.23 -20.62 -97.86
C ARG A 533 -83.03 -20.57 -96.33
N TRP A 534 -81.85 -20.23 -95.80
CA TRP A 534 -81.22 -18.91 -95.88
C TRP A 534 -79.70 -18.98 -95.53
N CYS A 535 -78.88 -18.33 -96.36
CA CYS A 535 -77.53 -17.79 -96.06
C CYS A 535 -77.69 -16.24 -96.04
N PRO A 536 -76.62 -15.43 -95.96
CA PRO A 536 -75.50 -15.34 -95.01
C PRO A 536 -75.30 -13.84 -94.58
N HIS A 537 -74.32 -13.49 -93.72
CA HIS A 537 -73.41 -12.37 -94.02
C HIS A 537 -72.29 -12.11 -92.99
N ARG A 538 -71.07 -11.94 -93.55
CA ARG A 538 -69.96 -11.00 -93.26
C ARG A 538 -69.32 -11.01 -91.86
N ASP A 539 -68.05 -11.38 -91.71
CA ASP A 539 -66.80 -10.69 -92.15
C ASP A 539 -66.68 -9.22 -91.72
N TRP A 540 -65.63 -8.91 -90.93
CA TRP A 540 -64.48 -8.01 -91.21
C TRP A 540 -63.78 -7.69 -89.86
N ARG A 541 -62.50 -8.08 -89.68
CA ARG A 541 -61.28 -7.21 -89.70
C ARG A 541 -61.40 -5.96 -88.79
N ALA A 542 -60.42 -5.53 -88.00
CA ALA A 542 -58.97 -5.70 -88.00
C ALA A 542 -58.42 -5.22 -86.63
N ALA A 543 -57.18 -5.62 -86.33
CA ALA A 543 -56.03 -4.78 -85.91
C ALA A 543 -56.24 -3.71 -84.80
N THR A 544 -55.37 -3.45 -83.83
CA THR A 544 -54.01 -3.86 -83.45
C THR A 544 -53.59 -2.90 -82.30
N TRP A 545 -52.48 -3.22 -81.63
CA TRP A 545 -51.53 -2.37 -80.87
C TRP A 545 -51.66 -2.20 -79.35
N ALA A 546 -50.55 -2.61 -78.71
CA ALA A 546 -49.81 -2.00 -77.59
C ALA A 546 -50.50 -1.98 -76.21
N SER A 547 -49.85 -2.23 -75.07
CA SER A 547 -48.42 -2.29 -74.71
C SER A 547 -48.32 -2.78 -73.24
N CYS A 548 -47.11 -3.25 -72.88
CA CYS A 548 -46.62 -3.70 -71.56
C CYS A 548 -46.98 -5.11 -71.11
#